data_AF-A0A4P9UTC9-F1
#
_entry.id   AF-A0A4P9UTC9-F1
#
_cell.length_a   1.000
_cell.length_b   1.000
_cell.length_c   1.000
_cell.angle_alpha   90.00
_cell.angle_beta   90.00
_cell.angle_gamma   90.00
#
_symmetry.space_group_name_H-M   'P 1'
#
loop_
_entity.id
_entity.type
_entity.pdbx_description
1 polymer ?
#
loop_
_entity_poly.entity_id
_entity_poly.type
_entity_poly.pdbx_seq_one_letter_code
_entity_poly.pdbx_strand_id
1 'polypeptide(L)' 'MTTLQTQIPDQLLQQAQYLVQQGWNANIDELIAEAMRRYLESHHDAISEQFLREDVEWGLKT' A
#
# COMPACT_ATOMS: atom_id res chain seq x y z
N MET A 1 11.75 -10.10 -5.21
CA MET A 1 10.47 -10.36 -4.50
C MET A 1 10.78 -10.53 -3.04
N THR A 2 9.97 -9.93 -2.16
CA THR A 2 10.11 -10.02 -0.71
C THR A 2 8.83 -10.63 -0.16
N THR A 3 8.95 -11.60 0.74
CA THR A 3 7.78 -12.24 1.36
C THR A 3 7.34 -11.44 2.58
N LEU A 4 6.06 -11.11 2.65
CA LEU A 4 5.44 -10.43 3.79
C LEU A 4 4.47 -11.39 4.48
N GLN A 5 4.60 -11.50 5.81
CA GLN A 5 3.62 -12.20 6.65
C GLN A 5 2.86 -11.17 7.47
N THR A 6 1.54 -11.17 7.34
CA THR A 6 0.67 -10.27 8.09
C THR A 6 -0.69 -10.93 8.32
N GLN A 7 -1.42 -10.42 9.30
CA GLN A 7 -2.81 -10.80 9.53
C GLN A 7 -3.71 -9.83 8.77
N ILE A 8 -4.64 -10.39 8.00
CA ILE A 8 -5.68 -9.62 7.31
C ILE A 8 -7.05 -10.13 7.74
N PRO A 9 -8.08 -9.26 7.83
CA PRO A 9 -9.43 -9.69 8.13
C PRO A 9 -9.94 -10.72 7.10
N ASP A 10 -10.59 -11.79 7.57
CA ASP A 10 -11.09 -12.86 6.70
C ASP A 10 -12.03 -12.32 5.61
N GLN A 11 -12.89 -11.37 5.97
CA GLN A 11 -13.82 -10.74 5.03
C GLN A 11 -13.09 -9.98 3.92
N LEU A 12 -11.92 -9.41 4.21
CA LEU A 12 -11.11 -8.71 3.20
C LEU A 12 -10.45 -9.71 2.25
N LEU A 13 -9.95 -10.84 2.79
CA LEU A 13 -9.39 -11.92 1.99
C LEU A 13 -10.46 -12.53 1.06
N GLN A 14 -11.68 -12.73 1.55
CA GLN A 14 -12.80 -13.22 0.73
C GLN A 14 -13.12 -12.30 -0.45
N GLN A 15 -13.10 -10.98 -0.24
CA GLN A 15 -13.30 -10.01 -1.32
C GLN A 15 -12.16 -10.06 -2.34
N ALA A 16 -10.91 -10.15 -1.89
CA ALA A 16 -9.76 -10.30 -2.78
C ALA A 16 -9.85 -11.59 -3.61
N GLN A 17 -10.25 -12.71 -3.00
CA GLN A 17 -10.46 -13.98 -3.69
C GLN A 17 -11.55 -13.88 -4.75
N TYR A 18 -12.66 -13.19 -4.44
CA TYR A 18 -13.71 -12.95 -5.41
C TYR A 18 -13.19 -12.20 -6.64
N LEU A 19 -12.39 -11.15 -6.46
CA LEU A 19 -11.81 -10.38 -7.57
C LEU A 19 -10.88 -11.21 -8.46
N VAL A 20 -10.06 -12.07 -7.86
CA VAL A 20 -9.21 -13.02 -8.61
C VAL A 20 -10.07 -14.04 -9.37
N GLN A 21 -11.12 -14.59 -8.76
CA GLN A 21 -12.03 -15.54 -9.42
C GLN A 21 -12.77 -14.92 -10.62
N GLN A 22 -13.08 -13.63 -10.53
CA GLN A 22 -13.70 -12.88 -11.62
C GLN A 22 -12.68 -12.47 -12.71
N GLY A 23 -11.39 -12.78 -12.54
CA GLY A 23 -10.35 -12.53 -13.54
C GLY A 23 -9.81 -11.10 -13.58
N TRP A 24 -10.09 -10.28 -12.57
CA TRP A 24 -9.57 -8.90 -12.50
C TRP A 24 -8.08 -8.85 -12.16
N ASN A 25 -7.56 -9.88 -11.49
CA ASN A 25 -6.14 -10.05 -11.15
C ASN A 25 -5.76 -11.53 -11.33
N ALA A 26 -4.50 -11.82 -11.68
CA ALA A 26 -4.07 -13.20 -11.91
C ALA A 26 -4.00 -14.02 -10.62
N ASN A 27 -3.68 -13.39 -9.50
CA ASN A 27 -3.61 -14.01 -8.17
C ASN A 27 -3.67 -12.97 -7.04
N ILE A 28 -3.72 -13.45 -5.80
CA ILE A 28 -3.78 -12.62 -4.58
C ILE A 28 -2.51 -11.78 -4.41
N ASP A 29 -1.33 -12.31 -4.74
CA ASP A 29 -0.06 -11.60 -4.56
C ASP A 29 0.00 -10.36 -5.47
N GLU A 30 -0.43 -10.51 -6.73
CA GLU A 30 -0.53 -9.40 -7.68
C GLU A 30 -1.55 -8.36 -7.24
N LEU A 31 -2.71 -8.81 -6.76
CA LEU A 31 -3.75 -7.92 -6.23
C LEU A 31 -3.22 -7.10 -5.04
N ILE A 32 -2.55 -7.73 -4.09
CA ILE A 32 -1.98 -7.05 -2.92
C ILE A 32 -0.89 -6.07 -3.34
N ALA A 33 0.02 -6.49 -4.23
CA ALA A 33 1.09 -5.61 -4.72
C ALA A 33 0.55 -4.38 -5.46
N GLU A 34 -0.48 -4.56 -6.30
CA GLU A 34 -1.14 -3.46 -7.02
C GLU A 34 -1.92 -2.54 -6.06
N ALA A 35 -2.63 -3.10 -5.09
CA ALA A 35 -3.33 -2.31 -4.08
C ALA A 35 -2.36 -1.46 -3.25
N MET A 36 -1.24 -2.03 -2.81
CA MET A 36 -0.18 -1.30 -2.10
C MET A 36 0.42 -0.18 -2.96
N ARG A 37 0.71 -0.47 -4.24
CA ARG A 37 1.23 0.53 -5.17
C ARG A 37 0.26 1.70 -5.33
N ARG A 38 -1.01 1.42 -5.66
CA ARG A 38 -2.05 2.46 -5.82
C ARG A 38 -2.26 3.27 -4.55
N TYR A 39 -2.21 2.63 -3.40
CA TYR A 39 -2.31 3.33 -2.11
C TYR A 39 -1.15 4.30 -1.92
N LEU A 40 0.09 3.86 -2.16
CA LEU A 40 1.27 4.73 -2.05
C LEU A 40 1.24 5.88 -3.07
N GLU A 41 0.89 5.60 -4.32
CA GLU A 41 0.79 6.61 -5.37
C GLU A 41 -0.28 7.66 -5.06
N SER A 42 -1.47 7.24 -4.61
CA SER A 42 -2.57 8.15 -4.25
C SER A 42 -2.30 9.01 -3.02
N HIS A 43 -1.36 8.59 -2.16
CA HIS A 43 -0.95 9.34 -0.97
C HIS A 43 0.40 10.02 -1.13
N HIS A 44 1.04 9.94 -2.30
CA HIS A 44 2.37 10.49 -2.51
C HIS A 44 2.41 12.02 -2.36
N ASP A 45 1.35 12.74 -2.73
CA ASP A 45 1.26 14.19 -2.55
C ASP A 45 1.19 14.58 -1.07
N ALA A 46 0.44 13.84 -0.26
CA ALA A 46 0.34 14.05 1.19
C ALA A 46 1.64 13.65 1.91
N ILE A 47 2.29 12.58 1.44
CA ILE A 47 3.56 12.07 1.98
C ILE A 47 4.73 13.03 1.66
N SER A 48 4.73 13.65 0.47
CA SER A 48 5.77 14.62 0.09
C SER A 48 5.71 15.89 0.94
N GLU A 49 4.50 16.35 1.31
CA GLU A 49 4.35 17.51 2.20
C GLU A 49 4.80 17.18 3.63
N GLN A 50 4.55 15.96 4.11
CA GLN A 50 4.99 15.53 5.44
C GLN A 50 6.52 15.38 5.53
N PHE A 51 7.16 14.74 4.54
CA PHE A 51 8.63 14.62 4.53
C PHE A 51 9.33 15.97 4.41
N LEU A 52 8.77 16.93 3.65
CA LEU A 52 9.32 18.29 3.57
C LEU A 52 9.29 19.00 4.94
N ARG A 53 8.22 18.81 5.72
CA ARG A 53 8.11 19.40 7.07
C ARG A 53 9.09 18.77 8.05
N GLU A 54 9.25 17.45 7.99
CA GLU A 54 10.19 16.71 8.84
C GLU A 54 11.65 17.14 8.54
N ASP A 55 12.02 17.37 7.28
CA ASP A 55 13.34 17.89 6.89
C ASP A 55 13.58 19.34 7.37
N VAL A 56 12.57 20.21 7.32
CA VAL A 56 12.68 21.60 7.83
C VAL A 56 12.80 21.61 9.36
N GLU A 57 12.04 20.77 10.07
CA GLU A 57 12.15 20.67 11.53
C GLU A 57 13.51 20.11 11.99
N TRP A 58 14.12 19.22 11.21
CA TRP A 58 15.47 18.73 11.46
C TRP A 58 16.52 19.84 11.27
N GLY A 59 16.41 20.64 10.20
CA GLY A 59 17.32 21.76 9.92
C GLY A 59 17.25 22.92 10.91
N LEU A 60 16.11 23.11 11.60
CA LEU A 60 15.92 24.17 12.60
C LEU A 60 16.36 23.77 14.03
N LYS A 61 16.73 22.51 14.25
CA LYS A 61 17.30 22.01 15.52
C LYS A 61 18.83 21.94 15.53
N THR A 62 19.49 22.47 14.50
CA THR A 62 20.95 22.66 14.43
C THR A 62 21.30 24.10 14.76
#